data_AF-A0A7V8Y119-F1
#
_entry.id   AF-A0A7V8Y119-F1
#
_cell.length_a   1.000
_cell.length_b   1.000
_cell.length_c   1.000
_cell.angle_alpha   90.00
_cell.angle_beta   90.00
_cell.angle_gamma   90.00
#
_symmetry.space_group_name_H-M   'P 1'
#
loop_
_entity.id
_entity.type
_entity.pdbx_description
1 polymer ?
#
loop_
_entity_poly.entity_id
_entity_poly.type
_entity_poly.pdbx_seq_one_letter_code
_entity_poly.pdbx_strand_id
1 'polypeptide(L)'
;LVTQCGADTHVEDPLANLQVSVDGHRASYQALRELAGSTAGGKWLALGGGGYGLFGAVPRSWTHLLATVLDRDVDPETPLPDQWLRHAASLTDMPLPRAMTDHGKVDFEPWGSGSDPVDPAIREARRAVFPLNGLEP
;
A
#
# COMPACT_ATOMS: atom_id res chain seq x y z
N LEU A 1 0.62 -17.75 -3.96
CA LEU A 1 1.16 -16.45 -3.52
C LEU A 1 1.00 -16.32 -2.01
N VAL A 2 2.04 -15.89 -1.29
CA VAL A 2 1.97 -15.56 0.14
C VAL A 2 2.45 -14.13 0.29
N THR A 3 1.69 -13.26 0.95
CA THR A 3 2.02 -11.84 1.11
C THR A 3 1.89 -11.41 2.56
N GLN A 4 2.78 -10.51 2.98
CA GLN A 4 2.63 -9.73 4.21
C GLN A 4 2.13 -8.34 3.81
N CYS A 5 0.90 -8.02 4.18
CA CYS A 5 0.21 -6.80 3.76
C CYS A 5 0.14 -5.79 4.91
N GLY A 6 1.30 -5.25 5.28
CA GLY A 6 1.39 -4.11 6.20
C GLY A 6 0.72 -2.87 5.61
N ALA A 7 0.27 -1.99 6.49
CA ALA A 7 -0.27 -0.67 6.17
C ALA A 7 0.66 0.46 6.68
N ASP A 8 1.87 0.12 7.12
CA ASP A 8 2.88 1.06 7.62
C ASP A 8 3.54 1.90 6.53
N THR A 9 3.30 1.60 5.26
CA THR A 9 3.74 2.47 4.16
C THR A 9 2.83 3.69 3.97
N HIS A 10 1.70 3.75 4.68
CA HIS A 10 0.75 4.87 4.61
C HIS A 10 1.39 6.19 5.01
N VAL A 11 0.94 7.29 4.39
CA VAL A 11 1.46 8.65 4.64
C VAL A 11 1.32 9.12 6.09
N GLU A 12 0.34 8.61 6.84
CA GLU A 12 0.12 8.95 8.26
C GLU A 12 0.81 7.98 9.23
N ASP A 13 1.53 6.98 8.73
CA ASP A 13 2.22 6.04 9.61
C ASP A 13 3.44 6.71 10.29
N PRO A 14 3.57 6.64 11.62
CA PRO A 14 4.68 7.28 12.34
C PRO A 14 6.02 6.57 12.19
N LEU A 15 6.06 5.32 11.70
CA LEU A 15 7.28 4.49 11.66
C LEU A 15 7.90 4.38 10.28
N ALA A 16 7.25 4.87 9.23
CA ALA A 16 7.81 4.95 7.89
C ALA A 16 7.47 6.27 7.20
N ASN A 17 8.08 6.53 6.04
CA ASN A 17 7.90 7.79 5.32
C ASN A 17 7.73 7.56 3.81
N LEU A 18 6.97 6.51 3.46
CA LEU A 18 6.79 6.01 2.09
C LEU A 18 5.66 6.71 1.32
N GLN A 19 4.82 7.49 2.01
CA GLN A 19 3.78 8.36 1.43
C GLN A 19 2.75 7.62 0.56
N VAL A 20 2.40 6.39 0.91
CA VAL A 20 1.36 5.63 0.20
C VAL A 20 -0.03 6.04 0.71
N SER A 21 -1.01 6.12 -0.19
CA SER A 21 -2.41 6.34 0.16
C SER A 21 -3.14 5.02 0.39
N VAL A 22 -4.32 5.05 1.03
CA VAL A 22 -5.23 3.89 1.08
C VAL A 22 -5.59 3.41 -0.34
N ASP A 23 -5.70 4.32 -1.32
CA ASP A 23 -5.94 3.97 -2.71
C ASP A 23 -4.76 3.19 -3.33
N GLY A 24 -3.53 3.59 -2.99
CA GLY A 24 -2.32 2.86 -3.40
C GLY A 24 -2.26 1.45 -2.80
N HIS A 25 -2.61 1.31 -1.52
CA HIS A 25 -2.77 -0.01 -0.89
C HIS A 25 -3.80 -0.86 -1.64
N ARG A 26 -5.01 -0.32 -1.87
CA ARG A 26 -6.07 -1.00 -2.62
C ARG A 26 -5.59 -1.46 -4.00
N ALA A 27 -4.95 -0.57 -4.77
CA ALA A 27 -4.41 -0.91 -6.08
C ALA A 27 -3.37 -2.04 -6.01
N SER A 28 -2.47 -2.00 -5.03
CA SER A 28 -1.49 -3.07 -4.80
C SER A 28 -2.16 -4.43 -4.51
N TYR A 29 -3.23 -4.44 -3.71
CA TYR A 29 -3.95 -5.68 -3.39
C TYR A 29 -4.64 -6.26 -4.63
N GLN A 30 -5.22 -5.41 -5.47
CA GLN A 30 -5.83 -5.83 -6.73
C GLN A 30 -4.78 -6.44 -7.68
N ALA A 31 -3.62 -5.81 -7.80
CA ALA A 31 -2.50 -6.36 -8.58
C ALA A 31 -2.01 -7.72 -8.01
N LEU A 32 -1.98 -7.89 -6.69
CA LEU A 32 -1.62 -9.16 -6.05
C LEU A 32 -2.67 -10.26 -6.30
N ARG A 33 -3.96 -9.92 -6.34
CA ARG A 33 -5.03 -10.85 -6.73
C ARG A 33 -4.82 -11.35 -8.16
N GLU A 34 -4.56 -10.45 -9.10
CA GLU A 34 -4.28 -10.79 -10.51
C GLU A 34 -3.01 -11.66 -10.64
N LEU A 35 -1.96 -11.30 -9.89
CA LEU A 35 -0.72 -12.08 -9.84
C LEU A 35 -0.96 -13.48 -9.30
N ALA A 36 -1.75 -13.63 -8.24
CA ALA A 36 -2.11 -14.95 -7.71
C ALA A 36 -2.89 -15.78 -8.73
N GLY A 37 -3.78 -15.15 -9.50
CA GLY A 37 -4.50 -15.76 -10.61
C GLY A 37 -3.55 -16.35 -11.66
N SER A 38 -2.61 -15.53 -12.15
CA SER A 38 -1.71 -15.92 -13.23
C SER A 38 -0.56 -16.85 -12.83
N THR A 39 -0.10 -16.79 -11.58
CA THR A 39 1.11 -17.52 -11.14
C THR A 39 0.85 -18.64 -10.14
N ALA A 40 -0.26 -18.59 -9.41
CA ALA A 40 -0.54 -19.51 -8.30
C ALA A 40 -1.90 -20.20 -8.43
N GLY A 41 -2.56 -20.12 -9.59
CA GLY A 41 -3.88 -20.70 -9.82
C GLY A 41 -4.92 -20.16 -8.84
N GLY A 42 -4.86 -18.87 -8.52
CA GLY A 42 -5.76 -18.18 -7.58
C GLY A 42 -5.45 -18.41 -6.10
N LYS A 43 -4.45 -19.23 -5.74
CA LYS A 43 -4.11 -19.49 -4.33
C LYS A 43 -3.33 -18.30 -3.74
N TRP A 44 -3.99 -17.54 -2.88
CA TRP A 44 -3.40 -16.41 -2.17
C TRP A 44 -3.62 -16.51 -0.65
N LEU A 45 -2.53 -16.59 0.11
CA LEU A 45 -2.53 -16.42 1.56
C LEU A 45 -2.06 -14.99 1.89
N ALA A 46 -3.00 -14.12 2.24
CA ALA A 46 -2.71 -12.76 2.68
C ALA A 46 -2.59 -12.73 4.21
N LEU A 47 -1.44 -12.26 4.70
CA LEU A 47 -1.19 -12.00 6.12
C LEU A 47 -1.24 -10.50 6.36
N GLY A 48 -1.54 -10.10 7.60
CA GLY A 48 -1.33 -8.72 8.04
C GLY A 48 0.16 -8.35 8.09
N GLY A 49 0.48 -7.25 8.75
CA GLY A 49 1.85 -6.76 8.91
C GLY A 49 1.91 -5.59 9.88
N GLY A 50 2.94 -4.75 9.74
CA GLY A 50 3.00 -3.48 10.45
C GLY A 50 1.91 -2.51 10.01
N GLY A 51 1.66 -1.49 10.80
CA GLY A 51 0.62 -0.49 10.56
C GLY A 51 0.22 0.14 11.87
N TYR A 52 0.48 1.44 12.01
CA TYR A 52 0.42 2.18 13.26
C TYR A 52 -0.42 3.46 13.13
N GLY A 53 -0.86 3.81 11.91
CA GLY A 53 -1.97 4.74 11.66
C GLY A 53 -3.33 4.13 12.02
N LEU A 54 -3.58 3.92 13.32
CA LEU A 54 -4.68 3.07 13.83
C LEU A 54 -6.10 3.54 13.46
N PHE A 55 -6.30 4.83 13.24
CA PHE A 55 -7.63 5.41 12.99
C PHE A 55 -7.83 5.80 11.52
N GLY A 56 -6.79 6.37 10.92
CA GLY A 56 -6.81 6.83 9.54
C GLY A 56 -6.49 5.75 8.52
N ALA A 57 -5.51 4.87 8.78
CA ALA A 57 -4.91 4.05 7.72
C ALA A 57 -5.25 2.57 7.81
N VAL A 58 -4.95 1.94 8.96
CA VAL A 58 -4.93 0.48 9.11
C VAL A 58 -6.30 -0.15 8.86
N PRO A 59 -7.40 0.32 9.50
CA PRO A 59 -8.70 -0.31 9.33
C PRO A 59 -9.23 -0.21 7.90
N ARG A 60 -9.01 0.93 7.23
CA ARG A 60 -9.43 1.13 5.83
C ARG A 60 -8.61 0.27 4.88
N SER A 61 -7.29 0.23 5.05
CA SER A 61 -6.39 -0.60 4.22
C SER A 61 -6.73 -2.08 4.34
N TRP A 62 -6.89 -2.61 5.55
CA TRP A 62 -7.20 -4.02 5.74
C TRP A 62 -8.64 -4.39 5.37
N THR A 63 -9.58 -3.45 5.45
CA THR A 63 -10.93 -3.65 4.88
C THR A 63 -10.85 -3.83 3.37
N HIS A 64 -10.07 -3.00 2.65
CA HIS A 64 -9.80 -3.19 1.23
C HIS A 64 -9.10 -4.51 0.92
N LEU A 65 -8.11 -4.90 1.72
CA LEU A 65 -7.42 -6.19 1.56
C LEU A 65 -8.40 -7.37 1.65
N LEU A 66 -9.20 -7.41 2.73
CA LEU A 66 -10.19 -8.48 2.94
C LEU A 66 -11.22 -8.51 1.82
N ALA A 67 -11.74 -7.34 1.44
CA ALA A 67 -12.66 -7.20 0.31
C ALA A 67 -12.06 -7.74 -1.00
N THR A 68 -10.79 -7.42 -1.27
CA THR A 68 -10.09 -7.88 -2.47
C THR A 68 -9.91 -9.40 -2.47
N VAL A 69 -9.47 -9.97 -1.34
CA VAL A 69 -9.30 -11.42 -1.16
C VAL A 69 -10.63 -12.17 -1.29
N LEU A 70 -11.73 -11.55 -0.86
CA LEU A 70 -13.09 -12.10 -0.96
C LEU A 70 -13.75 -11.88 -2.33
N ASP A 71 -13.07 -11.23 -3.27
CA ASP A 71 -13.64 -10.83 -4.58
C ASP A 71 -14.88 -9.94 -4.44
N ARG A 72 -14.83 -8.99 -3.50
CA ARG A 72 -15.92 -8.07 -3.14
C ARG A 72 -15.37 -6.67 -2.90
N ASP A 73 -14.69 -6.12 -3.89
CA ASP A 73 -14.00 -4.82 -3.80
C ASP A 73 -14.94 -3.73 -3.25
N VAL A 74 -14.41 -2.93 -2.32
CA VAL A 74 -15.12 -1.77 -1.77
C VAL A 74 -14.95 -0.58 -2.71
N ASP A 75 -16.06 0.11 -2.97
CA ASP A 75 -16.05 1.39 -3.67
C ASP A 75 -15.29 2.42 -2.82
N PRO A 76 -14.22 3.06 -3.33
CA PRO A 76 -13.45 4.06 -2.58
C PRO A 76 -14.30 5.21 -2.02
N GLU A 77 -15.40 5.57 -2.68
CA GLU A 77 -16.32 6.62 -2.23
C GLU A 77 -17.30 6.16 -1.14
N THR A 78 -17.24 4.88 -0.74
CA THR A 78 -18.07 4.34 0.36
C THR A 78 -17.78 5.14 1.65
N PRO A 79 -18.80 5.75 2.27
CA PRO A 79 -18.60 6.47 3.52
C PRO A 79 -18.24 5.51 4.66
N LEU A 80 -17.40 5.98 5.58
CA LEU A 80 -17.13 5.22 6.80
C LEU A 80 -18.41 5.12 7.65
N PRO A 81 -18.69 3.96 8.28
CA PRO A 81 -19.88 3.82 9.11
C PRO A 81 -19.89 4.83 10.27
N ASP A 82 -21.01 5.50 10.51
CA ASP A 82 -21.16 6.48 11.60
C ASP A 82 -20.83 5.90 12.98
N GLN A 83 -21.11 4.62 13.19
CA GLN A 83 -20.75 3.92 14.43
C GLN A 83 -19.23 3.85 14.63
N TRP A 84 -18.48 3.63 13.54
CA TRP A 84 -17.02 3.59 13.57
C TRP A 84 -16.45 4.99 13.79
N LEU A 85 -16.95 5.99 13.06
CA LEU A 85 -16.53 7.39 13.21
C LEU A 85 -16.72 7.88 14.65
N ARG A 86 -17.88 7.62 15.26
CA ARG A 86 -18.13 7.96 16.68
C ARG A 86 -17.20 7.23 17.63
N HIS A 87 -16.95 5.95 17.38
CA HIS A 87 -16.03 5.17 18.21
C HIS A 87 -14.59 5.68 18.11
N ALA A 88 -14.07 5.88 16.90
CA ALA A 88 -12.73 6.41 16.67
C ALA A 88 -12.56 7.81 17.28
N ALA A 89 -13.55 8.70 17.12
CA ALA A 89 -13.53 10.05 17.70
C ALA A 89 -13.52 10.05 19.24
N SER A 90 -13.97 8.97 19.89
CA SER A 90 -13.86 8.82 21.35
C SER A 90 -12.47 8.41 21.83
N LEU A 91 -11.59 7.99 20.93
CA LEU A 91 -10.25 7.46 21.22
C LEU A 91 -9.12 8.37 20.75
N THR A 92 -9.40 9.37 19.91
CA THR A 92 -8.40 10.30 19.37
C THR A 92 -9.01 11.65 19.01
N ASP A 93 -8.22 12.71 19.15
CA ASP A 93 -8.53 14.06 18.65
C ASP A 93 -8.06 14.29 17.21
N MET A 94 -7.44 13.29 16.58
CA MET A 94 -6.95 13.39 15.21
C MET A 94 -8.12 13.51 14.22
N PRO A 95 -7.96 14.29 13.13
CA PRO A 95 -8.93 14.31 12.04
C PRO A 95 -9.18 12.90 11.50
N LEU A 96 -10.45 12.53 11.36
CA LEU A 96 -10.84 11.23 10.82
C LEU A 96 -11.24 11.34 9.35
N PRO A 97 -10.79 10.40 8.49
CA PRO A 97 -11.30 10.30 7.13
C PRO A 97 -12.80 9.97 7.14
N ARG A 98 -13.50 10.34 6.06
CA ARG A 98 -14.96 10.14 5.95
C ARG A 98 -15.36 9.05 4.96
N ALA A 99 -14.43 8.59 4.14
CA ALA A 99 -14.67 7.58 3.12
C ALA A 99 -13.52 6.57 3.05
N MET A 100 -13.73 5.53 2.24
CA MET A 100 -12.78 4.45 1.99
C MET A 100 -11.66 4.83 1.01
N THR A 101 -11.37 6.13 0.86
CA THR A 101 -10.35 6.69 -0.05
C THR A 101 -9.60 7.83 0.61
N ASP A 102 -8.38 8.08 0.14
CA ASP A 102 -7.61 9.31 0.41
C ASP A 102 -7.57 10.23 -0.83
N HIS A 103 -8.26 9.85 -1.91
CA HIS A 103 -8.19 10.45 -3.23
C HIS A 103 -6.75 10.49 -3.79
N GLY A 104 -5.95 9.49 -3.44
CA GLY A 104 -4.58 9.35 -3.96
C GLY A 104 -4.56 8.86 -5.40
N LYS A 105 -3.60 9.34 -6.19
CA LYS A 105 -3.37 8.83 -7.55
C LYS A 105 -2.75 7.44 -7.49
N VAL A 106 -3.27 6.52 -8.29
CA VAL A 106 -2.80 5.12 -8.36
C VAL A 106 -2.13 4.77 -9.69
N ASP A 107 -2.12 5.70 -10.64
CA ASP A 107 -1.43 5.51 -11.91
C ASP A 107 0.08 5.44 -11.68
N PHE A 108 0.75 4.56 -12.42
CA PHE A 108 2.20 4.42 -12.39
C PHE A 108 2.75 4.28 -13.81
N GLU A 109 3.99 4.72 -13.98
CA GLU A 109 4.76 4.47 -15.19
C GLU A 109 5.52 3.16 -15.04
N PRO A 110 5.35 2.18 -15.96
CA PRO A 110 6.10 0.94 -15.90
C PRO A 110 7.60 1.17 -15.96
N TRP A 111 8.34 0.39 -15.17
CA TRP A 111 9.80 0.43 -15.18
C TRP A 111 10.35 0.26 -16.61
N GLY A 112 11.24 1.18 -17.02
CA GLY A 112 11.88 1.16 -18.34
C GLY A 112 11.16 1.97 -19.43
N SER A 113 10.09 2.71 -19.11
CA SER A 113 9.42 3.61 -20.07
C SER A 113 10.11 4.97 -20.27
N GLY A 114 11.14 5.30 -19.47
CA GLY A 114 11.86 6.58 -19.55
C GLY A 114 13.01 6.70 -18.55
N SER A 115 13.53 7.92 -18.33
CA SER A 115 14.50 8.17 -17.24
C SER A 115 13.76 8.25 -15.91
N ASP A 116 14.07 7.34 -14.99
CA ASP A 116 13.44 7.30 -13.67
C ASP A 116 14.14 8.31 -12.73
N PRO A 117 13.40 9.07 -11.90
CA PRO A 117 13.99 9.88 -10.83
C PRO A 117 14.98 9.13 -9.93
N VAL A 118 14.87 7.81 -9.78
CA VAL A 118 15.81 7.00 -9.00
C VAL A 118 17.05 6.55 -9.78
N ASP A 119 17.08 6.70 -11.11
CA ASP A 119 18.21 6.31 -11.94
C ASP A 119 19.55 6.92 -11.49
N PRO A 120 19.63 8.22 -11.14
CA PRO A 120 20.88 8.79 -10.64
C PRO A 120 21.35 8.11 -9.35
N ALA A 121 20.43 7.86 -8.41
CA ALA A 121 20.75 7.20 -7.15
C ALA A 121 21.22 5.75 -7.37
N ILE A 122 20.57 5.02 -8.29
CA ILE A 122 20.99 3.66 -8.68
C ILE A 122 22.39 3.69 -9.30
N ARG A 123 22.67 4.61 -10.24
CA ARG A 123 23.99 4.74 -10.86
C ARG A 123 25.08 5.06 -9.86
N GLU A 124 24.82 5.97 -8.92
CA GLU A 124 25.79 6.31 -7.87
C GLU A 124 26.01 5.14 -6.91
N ALA A 125 24.96 4.42 -6.52
CA ALA A 125 25.10 3.20 -5.72
C ALA A 125 25.93 2.12 -6.43
N ARG A 126 25.69 1.92 -7.74
CA ARG A 126 26.48 0.99 -8.56
C ARG A 126 27.95 1.41 -8.63
N ARG A 127 28.23 2.68 -8.96
CA ARG A 127 29.60 3.22 -8.99
C ARG A 127 30.36 3.03 -7.67
N ALA A 128 29.68 3.17 -6.54
CA ALA A 128 30.29 3.01 -5.23
C ALA A 128 30.53 1.54 -4.82
N VAL A 129 29.61 0.64 -5.16
CA VAL A 129 29.59 -0.73 -4.61
C VAL A 129 30.08 -1.79 -5.60
N PHE A 130 29.78 -1.64 -6.89
CA PHE A 130 30.01 -2.70 -7.88
C PHE A 130 31.49 -3.02 -8.12
N PRO A 131 32.41 -2.04 -8.19
CA PRO A 131 33.84 -2.32 -8.31
C PRO A 131 34.39 -3.18 -7.17
N LEU A 132 33.84 -3.04 -5.96
CA LEU A 132 34.24 -3.84 -4.79
C LEU A 132 33.85 -5.31 -4.90
N ASN A 133 32.95 -5.63 -5.83
CA ASN A 133 32.44 -6.98 -6.09
C ASN A 133 32.84 -7.51 -7.48
N GLY A 134 33.76 -6.83 -8.19
CA GLY A 134 34.18 -7.21 -9.54
C GLY A 134 33.08 -7.06 -10.61
N LEU A 135 32.08 -6.22 -10.34
CA LEU A 135 30.98 -5.90 -11.25
C LEU A 135 31.23 -4.57 -11.97
N GLU A 136 30.72 -4.42 -13.18
CA GLU A 136 30.82 -3.16 -13.93
C GLU A 136 29.86 -2.09 -13.37
N PRO A 137 30.33 -0.84 -13.15
CA PRO A 137 29.52 0.27 -12.66
C PRO A 137 28.20 0.52 -13.39
#